data_AF-F7RMA5-F1
#
_entry.id   AF-F7RMA5-F1
#
_cell.length_a   1.000
_cell.length_b   1.000
_cell.length_c   1.000
_cell.angle_alpha   90.00
_cell.angle_beta   90.00
_cell.angle_gamma   90.00
#
_symmetry.space_group_name_H-M   'P 1'
#
loop_
_entity.id
_entity.type
_entity.pdbx_description
1 polymer ?
#
loop_
_entity_poly.entity_id
_entity_poly.type
_entity_poly.pdbx_seq_one_letter_code
_entity_poly.pdbx_strand_id
1 'polypeptide(L)'
;MKLNIAVILIFSACTLTAVGAEAADSQSNMANSNPTSTCTGAYPSYFQDPAFTKTGMWDNQVIINQAYPGWKGPIFRLSDAYTSAKPDDETPWLKFNPFDKSLSEKDKNTQAWNYLWAVMKYIQAGNVDSGDVNRDWDLCNNKVRSWYHIPYQTYDPMSGREFVHGLTREAPVTMAIKGQGDIKTTMWAVGFYNPQAANSIGKVWTGAPSPVMPQTNFVFNEGSVIGKLLFTTATPSNYPFLENVPVWQANISASDFCECKNADGSACSFQQETEQCPRTVADVYLLQFDIAVRDSRSPVGWAYGTFVADGQFKAQEKNPWDRISPLGLMWGNDTPPATVGAAAFPQNPVTELKDSAVFQEVVGRLNEKTNAGHLGCNGRLNGPADNALSSCLSCHQTASVPDSTNNTPAIMYQFASYQEQGSGQCLTSPSKLDLAIDQVYFKSFQCSESFSGPKNIVPIPQYAQGQTQWISTDFSLQLSISLTQWQEWQQDQENLKKNIKVRVFDGTLPSR
;
A
#
# COMPACT_ATOMS: atom_id res chain seq x y z
N MET A 1 -57.66 -45.83 -38.48
CA MET A 1 -57.04 -46.96 -37.75
C MET A 1 -56.06 -46.33 -36.75
N LYS A 2 -56.50 -45.97 -35.53
CA LYS A 2 -56.39 -46.78 -34.27
C LYS A 2 -54.94 -47.28 -34.05
N LEU A 3 -54.22 -47.12 -32.94
CA LEU A 3 -54.49 -46.69 -31.55
C LEU A 3 -53.15 -46.72 -30.75
N ASN A 4 -53.06 -45.96 -29.64
CA ASN A 4 -52.39 -46.17 -28.32
C ASN A 4 -50.88 -46.54 -28.21
N ILE A 5 -50.05 -45.83 -27.42
CA ILE A 5 -49.94 -45.66 -25.93
C ILE A 5 -49.54 -46.94 -25.17
N ALA A 6 -48.34 -46.92 -24.58
CA ALA A 6 -47.93 -47.42 -23.23
C ALA A 6 -46.44 -47.05 -23.04
N VAL A 7 -46.01 -46.07 -22.22
CA VAL A 7 -45.95 -46.00 -20.75
C VAL A 7 -45.39 -47.27 -20.10
N ILE A 8 -44.10 -47.23 -19.74
CA ILE A 8 -43.52 -47.99 -18.62
C ILE A 8 -42.76 -47.00 -17.74
N LEU A 9 -43.31 -46.78 -16.54
CA LEU A 9 -42.68 -46.17 -15.38
C LEU A 9 -41.86 -47.25 -14.66
N ILE A 10 -40.58 -46.95 -14.36
CA ILE A 10 -39.87 -47.59 -13.24
C ILE A 10 -39.24 -46.49 -12.40
N PHE A 11 -39.70 -46.40 -11.16
CA PHE A 11 -39.11 -45.63 -10.06
C PHE A 11 -37.81 -46.30 -9.59
N SER A 12 -36.76 -45.51 -9.36
CA SER A 12 -35.91 -45.69 -8.17
C SER A 12 -34.93 -44.54 -7.91
N ALA A 13 -35.11 -43.98 -6.72
CA ALA A 13 -34.10 -43.51 -5.75
C ALA A 13 -33.09 -42.43 -6.13
N CYS A 14 -33.29 -41.28 -5.47
CA CYS A 14 -32.28 -40.30 -5.07
C CYS A 14 -30.90 -40.90 -4.76
N THR A 15 -29.87 -40.27 -5.31
CA THR A 15 -28.67 -39.91 -4.55
C THR A 15 -28.14 -38.59 -5.11
N LEU A 16 -28.26 -37.51 -4.33
CA LEU A 16 -27.43 -36.33 -4.50
C LEU A 16 -26.00 -36.73 -4.10
N THR A 17 -25.10 -36.87 -5.05
CA THR A 17 -23.67 -36.84 -4.76
C THR A 17 -23.20 -35.40 -4.88
N ALA A 18 -22.88 -34.81 -3.73
CA ALA A 18 -22.15 -33.56 -3.63
C ALA A 18 -20.87 -33.66 -4.48
N VAL A 19 -20.74 -32.75 -5.45
CA VAL A 19 -19.46 -32.54 -6.13
C VAL A 19 -18.56 -31.82 -5.13
N GLY A 20 -17.72 -32.59 -4.45
CA GLY A 20 -16.64 -32.04 -3.66
C GLY A 20 -15.68 -31.29 -4.59
N ALA A 21 -15.31 -30.08 -4.19
CA ALA A 21 -14.22 -29.35 -4.81
C ALA A 21 -12.93 -30.14 -4.57
N GLU A 22 -12.48 -30.88 -5.58
CA GLU A 22 -11.10 -31.38 -5.63
C GLU A 22 -10.19 -30.17 -5.83
N ALA A 23 -9.49 -29.82 -4.75
CA ALA A 23 -8.38 -28.87 -4.78
C ALA A 23 -7.39 -29.31 -5.88
N ALA A 24 -6.97 -28.35 -6.70
CA ALA A 24 -5.98 -28.58 -7.73
C ALA A 24 -4.74 -29.25 -7.13
N ASP A 25 -4.36 -30.34 -7.76
CA ASP A 25 -3.31 -31.24 -7.34
C ASP A 25 -1.97 -30.51 -7.11
N SER A 26 -1.28 -30.97 -6.07
CA SER A 26 -0.09 -30.36 -5.51
C SER A 26 1.09 -30.25 -6.50
N GLN A 27 1.40 -29.04 -6.97
CA GLN A 27 2.76 -28.70 -7.38
C GLN A 27 3.62 -28.37 -6.15
N SER A 28 3.77 -29.36 -5.26
CA SER A 28 4.70 -29.29 -4.12
C SER A 28 6.13 -29.75 -4.47
N ASN A 29 6.42 -30.01 -5.75
CA ASN A 29 7.77 -30.38 -6.20
C ASN A 29 8.43 -29.26 -7.02
N MET A 30 8.73 -28.15 -6.36
CA MET A 30 9.85 -27.26 -6.71
C MET A 30 10.77 -27.10 -5.50
N ALA A 31 11.20 -28.23 -4.94
CA ALA A 31 12.39 -28.31 -4.10
C ALA A 31 13.64 -28.51 -4.98
N ASN A 32 13.86 -27.61 -5.93
CA ASN A 32 15.22 -27.21 -6.26
C ASN A 32 15.39 -25.86 -5.57
N SER A 33 15.81 -25.92 -4.29
CA SER A 33 16.22 -24.73 -3.57
C SER A 33 17.36 -24.10 -4.35
N ASN A 34 17.05 -23.05 -5.10
CA ASN A 34 18.07 -22.13 -5.56
C ASN A 34 18.63 -21.51 -4.27
N PRO A 35 19.89 -21.77 -3.87
CA PRO A 35 20.43 -21.31 -2.59
C PRO A 35 20.55 -19.78 -2.49
N THR A 36 20.10 -19.06 -3.53
CA THR A 36 20.04 -17.61 -3.65
C THR A 36 18.63 -17.02 -3.56
N SER A 37 17.57 -17.84 -3.45
CA SER A 37 16.19 -17.33 -3.38
C SER A 37 15.93 -16.67 -2.02
N THR A 38 15.36 -15.46 -2.04
CA THR A 38 14.94 -14.75 -0.81
C THR A 38 13.55 -15.14 -0.31
N CYS A 39 12.83 -15.97 -1.06
CA CYS A 39 11.50 -16.47 -0.68
C CYS A 39 11.64 -17.78 0.09
N THR A 40 11.68 -17.68 1.43
CA THR A 40 11.89 -18.81 2.35
C THR A 40 10.59 -19.53 2.69
N GLY A 41 9.46 -18.82 2.63
CA GLY A 41 8.17 -19.34 3.07
C GLY A 41 8.02 -19.36 4.59
N ALA A 42 8.68 -18.42 5.29
CA ALA A 42 8.53 -18.25 6.73
C ALA A 42 7.15 -17.65 7.10
N TYR A 43 6.59 -16.83 6.19
CA TYR A 43 5.32 -16.12 6.40
C TYR A 43 4.35 -16.35 5.25
N PRO A 44 3.03 -16.20 5.47
CA PRO A 44 2.03 -16.31 4.41
C PRO A 44 2.27 -15.26 3.32
N SER A 45 2.21 -15.70 2.06
CA SER A 45 2.48 -14.84 0.91
C SER A 45 1.28 -13.98 0.54
N TYR A 46 0.07 -14.53 0.63
CA TYR A 46 -1.14 -13.82 0.25
C TYR A 46 -2.33 -14.24 1.11
N PHE A 47 -3.43 -13.49 0.99
CA PHE A 47 -4.67 -13.82 1.67
C PHE A 47 -5.16 -15.19 1.19
N GLN A 48 -5.42 -16.11 2.11
CA GLN A 48 -5.77 -17.51 1.78
C GLN A 48 -4.63 -18.31 1.09
N ASP A 49 -3.37 -18.04 1.42
CA ASP A 49 -2.22 -18.84 0.97
C ASP A 49 -2.39 -20.35 1.31
N PRO A 50 -2.46 -21.25 0.32
CA PRO A 50 -2.62 -22.69 0.50
C PRO A 50 -1.56 -23.33 1.42
N ALA A 51 -0.33 -22.80 1.41
CA ALA A 51 0.77 -23.28 2.24
C ALA A 51 0.53 -23.03 3.74
N PHE A 52 -0.40 -22.11 4.06
CA PHE A 52 -0.75 -21.67 5.40
C PHE A 52 -2.22 -21.97 5.75
N THR A 53 -2.83 -22.94 5.05
CA THR A 53 -4.26 -23.35 5.17
C THR A 53 -4.72 -23.78 6.56
N LYS A 54 -3.80 -24.15 7.44
CA LYS A 54 -4.10 -24.53 8.83
C LYS A 54 -3.69 -23.48 9.85
N THR A 55 -3.03 -22.41 9.43
CA THR A 55 -2.62 -21.27 10.26
C THR A 55 -3.58 -20.10 10.07
N GLY A 56 -4.83 -20.29 10.46
CA GLY A 56 -5.75 -19.18 10.77
C GLY A 56 -6.49 -18.51 9.61
N MET A 57 -6.90 -19.26 8.59
CA MET A 57 -8.12 -18.86 7.84
C MET A 57 -9.32 -18.98 8.79
N TRP A 58 -10.24 -18.02 8.75
CA TRP A 58 -11.43 -18.05 9.60
C TRP A 58 -12.34 -19.24 9.23
N ASP A 59 -12.97 -19.87 10.23
CA ASP A 59 -13.92 -20.96 10.00
C ASP A 59 -15.02 -20.54 8.99
N ASN A 60 -15.30 -21.40 8.01
CA ASN A 60 -16.33 -21.22 6.95
C ASN A 60 -16.10 -20.10 5.94
N GLN A 61 -14.87 -19.60 5.84
CA GLN A 61 -14.53 -18.62 4.83
C GLN A 61 -14.60 -19.21 3.40
N VAL A 62 -15.20 -18.48 2.45
CA VAL A 62 -15.18 -18.87 1.03
C VAL A 62 -13.80 -18.56 0.45
N ILE A 63 -13.16 -19.55 -0.20
CA ILE A 63 -11.86 -19.35 -0.83
C ILE A 63 -12.04 -18.64 -2.17
N ILE A 64 -11.63 -17.37 -2.22
CA ILE A 64 -11.76 -16.47 -3.37
C ILE A 64 -10.40 -15.96 -3.88
N ASN A 65 -9.31 -16.27 -3.15
CA ASN A 65 -7.98 -15.74 -3.43
C ASN A 65 -6.93 -16.84 -3.55
N GLN A 66 -7.16 -17.75 -4.49
CA GLN A 66 -6.23 -18.82 -4.84
C GLN A 66 -6.22 -19.02 -6.36
N ALA A 67 -5.09 -19.54 -6.87
CA ALA A 67 -5.00 -19.95 -8.26
C ALA A 67 -6.03 -21.06 -8.56
N TYR A 68 -6.81 -20.87 -9.63
CA TYR A 68 -7.79 -21.85 -10.08
C TYR A 68 -7.17 -22.92 -10.99
N PRO A 69 -7.78 -24.11 -11.14
CA PRO A 69 -7.30 -25.15 -12.04
C PRO A 69 -7.11 -24.59 -13.46
N GLY A 70 -5.87 -24.67 -13.96
CA GLY A 70 -5.52 -24.17 -15.30
C GLY A 70 -4.89 -22.78 -15.34
N TRP A 71 -4.79 -22.06 -14.21
CA TRP A 71 -4.01 -20.82 -14.12
C TRP A 71 -2.57 -21.03 -14.63
N LYS A 72 -2.09 -20.11 -15.49
CA LYS A 72 -0.74 -20.15 -16.09
C LYS A 72 0.11 -18.91 -15.78
N GLY A 73 -0.48 -17.90 -15.14
CA GLY A 73 0.23 -16.70 -14.73
C GLY A 73 1.09 -16.93 -13.50
N PRO A 74 1.76 -15.88 -13.00
CA PRO A 74 2.58 -15.99 -11.81
C PRO A 74 1.72 -16.33 -10.58
N ILE A 75 2.40 -16.86 -9.56
CA ILE A 75 1.84 -17.03 -8.22
C ILE A 75 2.82 -16.33 -7.28
N PHE A 76 2.30 -15.35 -6.56
CA PHE A 76 3.09 -14.51 -5.68
C PHE A 76 3.73 -15.33 -4.56
N ARG A 77 4.99 -15.00 -4.26
CA ARG A 77 5.74 -15.52 -3.13
C ARG A 77 6.38 -14.37 -2.37
N LEU A 78 6.25 -14.39 -1.05
CA LEU A 78 6.85 -13.38 -0.20
C LEU A 78 8.37 -13.56 -0.13
N SER A 79 9.10 -12.56 -0.63
CA SER A 79 10.53 -12.40 -0.35
C SER A 79 10.74 -11.96 1.10
N ASP A 80 11.17 -12.89 1.96
CA ASP A 80 11.13 -12.79 3.43
C ASP A 80 12.43 -13.20 4.14
N ALA A 81 13.52 -13.41 3.40
CA ALA A 81 14.82 -13.80 3.95
C ALA A 81 15.61 -12.65 4.62
N TYR A 82 14.95 -11.82 5.44
CA TYR A 82 15.50 -10.56 5.99
C TYR A 82 16.83 -10.74 6.73
N THR A 83 16.96 -11.78 7.54
CA THR A 83 18.14 -12.04 8.38
C THR A 83 19.37 -12.47 7.58
N SER A 84 19.18 -12.85 6.32
CA SER A 84 20.25 -13.19 5.38
C SER A 84 20.54 -12.09 4.36
N ALA A 85 19.90 -10.92 4.51
CA ALA A 85 20.02 -9.81 3.56
C ALA A 85 21.44 -9.26 3.53
N LYS A 86 22.12 -9.48 2.41
CA LYS A 86 23.45 -8.93 2.17
C LYS A 86 23.36 -7.44 1.88
N PRO A 87 24.13 -6.57 2.57
CA PRO A 87 24.17 -5.15 2.27
C PRO A 87 24.42 -4.87 0.79
N ASP A 88 23.77 -3.84 0.28
CA ASP A 88 24.04 -3.24 -1.02
C ASP A 88 24.55 -1.82 -0.75
N ASP A 89 25.78 -1.54 -1.18
CA ASP A 89 26.48 -0.28 -0.96
C ASP A 89 26.26 0.71 -2.12
N GLU A 90 25.54 0.32 -3.18
CA GLU A 90 25.23 1.22 -4.28
C GLU A 90 24.22 2.30 -3.85
N THR A 91 24.69 3.55 -3.83
CA THR A 91 23.86 4.71 -3.46
C THR A 91 23.92 5.80 -4.54
N PRO A 92 23.46 5.53 -5.78
CA PRO A 92 23.63 6.45 -6.92
C PRO A 92 22.95 7.82 -6.71
N TRP A 93 21.91 7.89 -5.88
CA TRP A 93 21.21 9.12 -5.54
C TRP A 93 22.05 10.10 -4.72
N LEU A 94 23.08 9.64 -4.00
CA LEU A 94 23.93 10.52 -3.18
C LEU A 94 24.70 11.55 -4.00
N LYS A 95 24.82 11.36 -5.32
CA LYS A 95 25.38 12.35 -6.27
C LYS A 95 24.54 13.63 -6.35
N PHE A 96 23.29 13.57 -5.93
CA PHE A 96 22.34 14.66 -5.97
C PHE A 96 21.93 15.03 -4.55
N ASN A 97 21.89 16.34 -4.25
CA ASN A 97 21.52 16.84 -2.93
C ASN A 97 20.47 17.96 -3.04
N PRO A 98 19.20 17.62 -3.29
CA PRO A 98 18.12 18.60 -3.37
C PRO A 98 17.81 19.30 -2.04
N PHE A 99 18.36 18.78 -0.93
CA PHE A 99 18.12 19.28 0.43
C PHE A 99 18.99 20.48 0.80
N ASP A 100 19.97 20.84 -0.03
CA ASP A 100 20.86 21.97 0.21
C ASP A 100 20.08 23.30 0.13
N LYS A 101 19.97 23.95 1.28
CA LYS A 101 19.22 25.21 1.45
C LYS A 101 19.84 26.40 0.70
N SER A 102 21.08 26.27 0.20
CA SER A 102 21.74 27.31 -0.59
C SER A 102 21.36 27.28 -2.08
N LEU A 103 20.70 26.21 -2.54
CA LEU A 103 20.30 26.07 -3.94
C LEU A 103 19.24 27.09 -4.34
N SER A 104 19.35 27.58 -5.58
CA SER A 104 18.22 28.25 -6.23
C SER A 104 17.07 27.24 -6.41
N GLU A 105 15.85 27.73 -6.56
CA GLU A 105 14.68 26.85 -6.80
C GLU A 105 14.86 25.99 -8.07
N LYS A 106 15.45 26.56 -9.13
CA LYS A 106 15.78 25.84 -10.35
C LYS A 106 16.77 24.71 -10.11
N ASP A 107 17.82 24.96 -9.34
CA ASP A 107 18.85 23.95 -9.05
C ASP A 107 18.30 22.89 -8.09
N LYS A 108 17.51 23.27 -7.08
CA LYS A 108 16.75 22.35 -6.21
C LYS A 108 15.92 21.38 -7.05
N ASN A 109 15.12 21.90 -7.98
CA ASN A 109 14.26 21.07 -8.83
C ASN A 109 15.08 20.16 -9.76
N THR A 110 16.20 20.65 -10.30
CA THR A 110 17.11 19.84 -11.13
C THR A 110 17.74 18.70 -10.32
N GLN A 111 18.21 18.98 -9.11
CA GLN A 111 18.76 17.98 -8.20
C GLN A 111 17.70 16.96 -7.79
N ALA A 112 16.48 17.39 -7.48
CA ALA A 112 15.38 16.51 -7.09
C ALA A 112 14.97 15.57 -8.24
N TRP A 113 14.90 16.09 -9.47
CA TRP A 113 14.61 15.29 -10.66
C TRP A 113 15.66 14.18 -10.87
N ASN A 114 16.93 14.54 -10.78
CA ASN A 114 18.02 13.59 -10.95
C ASN A 114 18.11 12.59 -9.80
N TYR A 115 17.83 13.02 -8.58
CA TYR A 115 17.71 12.15 -7.40
C TYR A 115 16.65 11.07 -7.63
N LEU A 116 15.42 11.48 -8.00
CA LEU A 116 14.31 10.58 -8.29
C LEU A 116 14.66 9.52 -9.32
N TRP A 117 15.19 9.93 -10.48
CA TRP A 117 15.56 8.97 -11.53
C TRP A 117 16.75 8.10 -11.17
N ALA A 118 17.69 8.57 -10.34
CA ALA A 118 18.77 7.73 -9.81
C ALA A 118 18.22 6.62 -8.91
N VAL A 119 17.25 6.94 -8.04
CA VAL A 119 16.58 5.94 -7.19
C VAL A 119 15.72 5.00 -8.03
N MET A 120 14.95 5.52 -9.01
CA MET A 120 14.13 4.68 -9.90
C MET A 120 14.99 3.64 -10.64
N LYS A 121 16.13 4.05 -11.22
CA LYS A 121 17.06 3.14 -11.89
C LYS A 121 17.68 2.12 -10.94
N TYR A 122 18.02 2.54 -9.72
CA TYR A 122 18.48 1.63 -8.68
C TYR A 122 17.41 0.58 -8.37
N ILE A 123 16.15 0.99 -8.25
CA ILE A 123 15.04 0.09 -7.98
C ILE A 123 14.77 -0.89 -9.13
N GLN A 124 14.71 -0.39 -10.36
CA GLN A 124 14.35 -1.21 -11.53
C GLN A 124 15.42 -2.24 -11.91
N ALA A 125 16.69 -2.00 -11.56
CA ALA A 125 17.77 -2.90 -11.98
C ALA A 125 17.59 -4.33 -11.42
N GLY A 126 17.45 -5.29 -12.34
CA GLY A 126 17.12 -6.70 -12.07
C GLY A 126 15.64 -7.00 -11.79
N ASN A 127 14.78 -5.98 -11.74
CA ASN A 127 13.33 -6.14 -11.55
C ASN A 127 12.55 -6.04 -12.87
N VAL A 128 13.07 -5.39 -13.90
CA VAL A 128 12.36 -5.16 -15.18
C VAL A 128 13.06 -5.78 -16.38
N ASP A 129 13.72 -6.93 -16.17
CA ASP A 129 14.61 -7.59 -17.14
C ASP A 129 14.07 -8.90 -17.73
N SER A 130 12.82 -9.28 -17.42
CA SER A 130 12.28 -10.58 -17.84
C SER A 130 11.87 -10.63 -19.32
N GLY A 131 11.67 -9.47 -19.95
CA GLY A 131 11.09 -9.36 -21.30
C GLY A 131 9.57 -9.58 -21.35
N ASP A 132 8.93 -9.79 -20.20
CA ASP A 132 7.49 -9.95 -20.02
C ASP A 132 7.04 -9.15 -18.81
N VAL A 133 6.25 -8.10 -19.03
CA VAL A 133 5.75 -7.22 -17.96
C VAL A 133 5.06 -8.02 -16.84
N ASN A 134 4.38 -9.13 -17.14
CA ASN A 134 3.71 -9.97 -16.14
C ASN A 134 4.67 -10.85 -15.31
N ARG A 135 5.96 -10.89 -15.65
CA ARG A 135 7.01 -11.64 -14.93
C ARG A 135 8.11 -10.74 -14.38
N ASP A 136 8.06 -9.45 -14.70
CA ASP A 136 8.85 -8.45 -14.01
C ASP A 136 8.47 -8.40 -12.52
N TRP A 137 9.39 -7.90 -11.71
CA TRP A 137 9.30 -7.77 -10.26
C TRP A 137 9.29 -9.11 -9.50
N ASP A 138 9.95 -10.14 -10.05
CA ASP A 138 10.27 -11.38 -9.33
C ASP A 138 11.39 -11.14 -8.29
N LEU A 139 11.01 -10.59 -7.14
CA LEU A 139 11.94 -10.24 -6.09
C LEU A 139 12.65 -11.45 -5.49
N CYS A 140 12.02 -12.64 -5.54
CA CYS A 140 12.62 -13.89 -5.06
C CYS A 140 13.92 -14.20 -5.80
N ASN A 141 13.96 -13.86 -7.09
CA ASN A 141 14.98 -14.31 -8.02
C ASN A 141 15.77 -13.17 -8.68
N ASN A 142 15.60 -11.92 -8.27
CA ASN A 142 16.33 -10.77 -8.81
C ASN A 142 17.85 -11.05 -8.84
N LYS A 143 18.45 -10.87 -10.01
CA LYS A 143 19.85 -11.24 -10.28
C LYS A 143 20.85 -10.13 -10.05
N VAL A 144 20.38 -8.90 -9.86
CA VAL A 144 21.22 -7.73 -9.63
C VAL A 144 21.33 -7.45 -8.15
N ARG A 145 20.20 -7.33 -7.44
CA ARG A 145 20.16 -7.11 -5.99
C ARG A 145 18.92 -7.72 -5.37
N SER A 146 19.05 -8.19 -4.14
CA SER A 146 17.92 -8.74 -3.40
C SER A 146 16.92 -7.64 -3.01
N TRP A 147 15.63 -7.96 -3.13
CA TRP A 147 14.53 -7.12 -2.67
C TRP A 147 13.59 -7.93 -1.79
N TYR A 148 12.91 -7.29 -0.86
CA TYR A 148 12.12 -7.95 0.18
C TYR A 148 10.74 -7.31 0.27
N HIS A 149 9.76 -8.06 0.75
CA HIS A 149 8.43 -7.53 1.06
C HIS A 149 8.31 -7.29 2.57
N ILE A 150 7.16 -6.82 3.04
CA ILE A 150 6.82 -6.87 4.47
C ILE A 150 5.79 -8.00 4.67
N PRO A 151 5.88 -8.82 5.73
CA PRO A 151 4.94 -9.91 5.95
C PRO A 151 3.62 -9.39 6.54
N TYR A 152 2.62 -10.26 6.69
CA TYR A 152 1.34 -9.94 7.34
C TYR A 152 0.61 -8.70 6.77
N GLN A 153 0.61 -8.55 5.44
CA GLN A 153 -0.36 -7.72 4.71
C GLN A 153 -1.43 -8.58 4.02
N THR A 154 -1.71 -9.72 4.61
CA THR A 154 -2.47 -10.82 4.00
C THR A 154 -3.73 -11.15 4.77
N TYR A 155 -3.90 -10.63 5.99
CA TYR A 155 -4.94 -11.13 6.88
C TYR A 155 -6.34 -10.59 6.53
N ASP A 156 -6.39 -9.40 5.91
CA ASP A 156 -7.65 -8.77 5.57
C ASP A 156 -8.37 -9.38 4.35
N PRO A 157 -9.66 -9.75 4.44
CA PRO A 157 -10.41 -10.22 3.28
C PRO A 157 -10.54 -9.23 2.14
N MET A 158 -10.76 -7.95 2.46
CA MET A 158 -11.00 -6.94 1.44
C MET A 158 -9.71 -6.42 0.80
N SER A 159 -8.65 -6.28 1.61
CA SER A 159 -7.44 -5.54 1.26
C SER A 159 -6.17 -6.37 1.27
N GLY A 160 -6.23 -7.61 1.77
CA GLY A 160 -5.08 -8.50 1.87
C GLY A 160 -4.54 -8.86 0.49
N ARG A 161 -3.23 -9.14 0.43
CA ARG A 161 -2.50 -9.45 -0.81
C ARG A 161 -3.25 -10.46 -1.69
N GLU A 162 -3.36 -10.17 -2.97
CA GLU A 162 -3.87 -11.11 -3.97
C GLU A 162 -2.80 -12.13 -4.43
N PHE A 163 -3.22 -13.25 -5.03
CA PHE A 163 -2.33 -14.40 -5.25
C PHE A 163 -1.39 -14.28 -6.46
N VAL A 164 -1.61 -13.34 -7.39
CA VAL A 164 -0.88 -13.28 -8.66
C VAL A 164 0.44 -12.51 -8.50
N HIS A 165 0.38 -11.27 -7.99
CA HIS A 165 1.48 -10.33 -7.81
C HIS A 165 1.63 -9.83 -6.38
N GLY A 166 0.77 -10.25 -5.44
CA GLY A 166 0.86 -9.86 -4.04
C GLY A 166 0.33 -8.45 -3.77
N LEU A 167 -0.55 -7.93 -4.62
CA LEU A 167 -1.12 -6.59 -4.49
C LEU A 167 -2.14 -6.51 -3.33
N THR A 168 -2.06 -5.47 -2.50
CA THR A 168 -3.08 -5.13 -1.50
C THR A 168 -4.05 -4.09 -2.03
N ARG A 169 -5.34 -4.18 -1.68
CA ARG A 169 -6.30 -3.12 -2.00
C ARG A 169 -5.99 -1.89 -1.14
N GLU A 170 -5.84 -0.75 -1.76
CA GLU A 170 -5.65 0.53 -1.07
C GLU A 170 -7.02 1.18 -0.78
N ALA A 171 -7.01 2.27 -0.01
CA ALA A 171 -8.19 3.09 0.24
C ALA A 171 -8.85 3.53 -1.08
N PRO A 172 -10.18 3.77 -1.10
CA PRO A 172 -10.85 4.21 -2.31
C PRO A 172 -10.27 5.57 -2.74
N VAL A 173 -9.97 5.66 -4.02
CA VAL A 173 -9.50 6.90 -4.64
C VAL A 173 -10.48 7.28 -5.73
N THR A 174 -10.96 8.51 -5.66
CA THR A 174 -11.80 9.08 -6.71
C THR A 174 -10.91 9.77 -7.74
N MET A 175 -10.85 9.18 -8.92
CA MET A 175 -10.32 9.87 -10.09
C MET A 175 -11.46 10.54 -10.85
N ALA A 176 -11.18 11.72 -11.40
CA ALA A 176 -12.14 12.55 -12.10
C ALA A 176 -11.70 12.84 -13.53
N ILE A 177 -12.65 12.82 -14.46
CA ILE A 177 -12.46 13.23 -15.84
C ILE A 177 -13.19 14.55 -16.06
N LYS A 178 -12.49 15.53 -16.63
CA LYS A 178 -13.05 16.86 -16.87
C LYS A 178 -14.25 16.75 -17.81
N GLY A 179 -15.42 17.15 -17.33
CA GLY A 179 -16.67 17.12 -18.09
C GLY A 179 -17.42 15.79 -18.08
N GLN A 180 -16.92 14.74 -17.40
CA GLN A 180 -17.60 13.46 -17.24
C GLN A 180 -17.88 13.08 -15.78
N GLY A 181 -17.24 13.78 -14.82
CA GLY A 181 -17.42 13.54 -13.40
C GLY A 181 -16.51 12.44 -12.86
N ASP A 182 -16.83 11.98 -11.66
CA ASP A 182 -16.08 10.96 -10.93
C ASP A 182 -16.44 9.56 -11.45
N ILE A 183 -15.43 8.71 -11.60
CA ILE A 183 -15.65 7.28 -11.83
C ILE A 183 -15.11 6.46 -10.65
N LYS A 184 -15.82 5.39 -10.32
CA LYS A 184 -15.39 4.47 -9.28
C LYS A 184 -14.31 3.54 -9.82
N THR A 185 -13.18 3.54 -9.15
CA THR A 185 -12.04 2.66 -9.42
C THR A 185 -11.51 2.10 -8.11
N THR A 186 -10.78 0.99 -8.17
CA THR A 186 -10.00 0.49 -7.04
C THR A 186 -8.51 0.64 -7.32
N MET A 187 -7.75 0.76 -6.23
CA MET A 187 -6.30 0.89 -6.23
C MET A 187 -5.68 -0.35 -5.59
N TRP A 188 -4.59 -0.84 -6.17
CA TRP A 188 -3.93 -2.08 -5.80
C TRP A 188 -2.42 -1.89 -5.80
N ALA A 189 -1.74 -2.23 -4.70
CA ALA A 189 -0.34 -1.89 -4.57
C ALA A 189 0.53 -2.99 -3.97
N VAL A 190 1.82 -2.94 -4.30
CA VAL A 190 2.85 -3.78 -3.67
C VAL A 190 4.08 -2.92 -3.41
N GLY A 191 4.60 -2.99 -2.19
CA GLY A 191 5.84 -2.33 -1.82
C GLY A 191 6.94 -3.32 -1.50
N PHE A 192 8.17 -2.86 -1.70
CA PHE A 192 9.37 -3.65 -1.57
C PHE A 192 10.55 -2.83 -1.07
N TYR A 193 11.47 -3.52 -0.43
CA TYR A 193 12.53 -2.98 0.43
C TYR A 193 13.88 -3.49 -0.05
N ASN A 194 14.85 -2.60 -0.17
CA ASN A 194 16.22 -2.99 -0.49
C ASN A 194 16.87 -3.73 0.70
N PRO A 195 18.09 -4.27 0.56
CA PRO A 195 18.71 -5.03 1.63
C PRO A 195 19.00 -4.23 2.91
N GLN A 196 19.27 -2.93 2.81
CA GLN A 196 19.47 -2.09 4.00
C GLN A 196 18.21 -1.97 4.84
N ALA A 197 17.06 -1.77 4.18
CA ALA A 197 15.77 -1.75 4.83
C ALA A 197 15.39 -3.13 5.39
N ALA A 198 15.65 -4.19 4.64
CA ALA A 198 15.41 -5.57 5.06
C ALA A 198 16.19 -5.94 6.33
N ASN A 199 17.45 -5.49 6.46
CA ASN A 199 18.23 -5.70 7.68
C ASN A 199 17.60 -5.04 8.92
N SER A 200 16.96 -3.87 8.76
CA SER A 200 16.17 -3.28 9.85
C SER A 200 14.89 -4.06 10.12
N ILE A 201 14.15 -4.47 9.08
CA ILE A 201 12.94 -5.29 9.20
C ILE A 201 13.24 -6.61 9.92
N GLY A 202 14.40 -7.21 9.66
CA GLY A 202 14.87 -8.45 10.28
C GLY A 202 15.04 -8.39 11.80
N LYS A 203 15.08 -7.18 12.40
CA LYS A 203 15.06 -6.99 13.86
C LYS A 203 13.67 -7.24 14.46
N VAL A 204 12.62 -7.11 13.65
CA VAL A 204 11.22 -7.33 14.02
C VAL A 204 10.77 -8.70 13.50
N TRP A 205 10.93 -8.94 12.21
CA TRP A 205 10.55 -10.18 11.55
C TRP A 205 11.78 -11.07 11.34
N THR A 206 12.05 -11.93 12.31
CA THR A 206 13.31 -12.71 12.38
C THR A 206 13.28 -14.00 11.55
N GLY A 207 12.16 -14.32 10.91
CA GLY A 207 11.84 -15.63 10.36
C GLY A 207 11.14 -16.56 11.36
N ALA A 208 11.03 -16.15 12.63
CA ALA A 208 10.16 -16.83 13.59
C ALA A 208 8.67 -16.51 13.33
N PRO A 209 7.73 -17.39 13.75
CA PRO A 209 6.28 -17.15 13.57
C PRO A 209 5.76 -15.86 14.25
N SER A 210 6.41 -15.41 15.31
CA SER A 210 6.05 -14.18 16.04
C SER A 210 7.10 -13.10 15.81
N PRO A 211 6.70 -11.83 15.62
CA PRO A 211 7.63 -10.72 15.55
C PRO A 211 8.21 -10.41 16.93
N VAL A 212 9.38 -9.76 16.93
CA VAL A 212 9.90 -9.04 18.08
C VAL A 212 9.29 -7.65 18.08
N MET A 213 8.27 -7.42 18.92
CA MET A 213 7.59 -6.13 19.02
C MET A 213 8.57 -5.03 19.48
N PRO A 214 8.77 -3.94 18.71
CA PRO A 214 9.65 -2.86 19.14
C PRO A 214 9.19 -2.24 20.46
N GLN A 215 10.14 -2.01 21.38
CA GLN A 215 9.89 -1.37 22.69
C GLN A 215 10.38 0.09 22.74
N THR A 216 11.09 0.51 21.70
CA THR A 216 11.61 1.87 21.48
C THR A 216 11.39 2.22 20.02
N ASN A 217 11.47 3.50 19.67
CA ASN A 217 11.28 3.96 18.30
C ASN A 217 12.20 3.18 17.35
N PHE A 218 11.59 2.64 16.29
CA PHE A 218 12.26 1.88 15.27
C PHE A 218 13.12 2.80 14.40
N VAL A 219 14.18 2.28 13.79
CA VAL A 219 15.07 3.04 12.91
C VAL A 219 15.44 2.17 11.71
N PHE A 220 15.14 2.65 10.50
CA PHE A 220 15.70 2.09 9.29
C PHE A 220 17.16 2.49 9.13
N ASN A 221 17.97 1.57 8.61
CA ASN A 221 19.38 1.84 8.32
C ASN A 221 19.50 2.93 7.24
N GLU A 222 20.53 3.76 7.33
CA GLU A 222 20.87 4.71 6.28
C GLU A 222 21.04 4.00 4.93
N GLY A 223 20.56 4.61 3.85
CA GLY A 223 20.52 3.99 2.52
C GLY A 223 19.42 2.94 2.33
N SER A 224 18.48 2.83 3.29
CA SER A 224 17.22 2.12 3.06
C SER A 224 16.45 2.75 1.90
N VAL A 225 16.04 1.91 0.95
CA VAL A 225 15.22 2.31 -0.21
C VAL A 225 13.97 1.45 -0.23
N ILE A 226 12.84 2.13 -0.38
CA ILE A 226 11.51 1.53 -0.52
C ILE A 226 10.98 1.95 -1.88
N GLY A 227 10.46 1.00 -2.65
CA GLY A 227 9.63 1.28 -3.82
C GLY A 227 8.22 0.74 -3.61
N LYS A 228 7.22 1.39 -4.19
CA LYS A 228 5.84 0.94 -4.17
C LYS A 228 5.22 1.14 -5.55
N LEU A 229 4.70 0.05 -6.12
CA LEU A 229 3.89 0.09 -7.33
C LEU A 229 2.43 0.23 -6.94
N LEU A 230 1.69 1.10 -7.62
CA LEU A 230 0.26 1.28 -7.44
C LEU A 230 -0.44 1.19 -8.80
N PHE A 231 -1.38 0.27 -8.89
CA PHE A 231 -2.17 -0.02 -10.07
C PHE A 231 -3.63 0.34 -9.86
N THR A 232 -4.31 0.70 -10.94
CA THR A 232 -5.72 1.07 -10.94
C THR A 232 -6.56 0.16 -11.83
N THR A 233 -7.83 -0.03 -11.49
CA THR A 233 -8.82 -0.66 -12.38
C THR A 233 -9.36 0.29 -13.44
N ALA A 234 -8.94 1.56 -13.43
CA ALA A 234 -9.23 2.48 -14.51
C ALA A 234 -8.56 2.03 -15.80
N THR A 235 -9.22 2.31 -16.92
CA THR A 235 -8.76 1.91 -18.26
C THR A 235 -8.35 3.14 -19.08
N PRO A 236 -7.53 2.94 -20.12
CA PRO A 236 -7.18 3.98 -21.09
C PRO A 236 -8.37 4.66 -21.78
N SER A 237 -9.53 3.98 -21.87
CA SER A 237 -10.75 4.58 -22.45
C SER A 237 -11.25 5.78 -21.64
N ASN A 238 -11.04 5.75 -20.33
CA ASN A 238 -11.48 6.77 -19.39
C ASN A 238 -10.30 7.69 -19.03
N TYR A 239 -9.10 7.13 -18.91
CA TYR A 239 -7.88 7.84 -18.53
C TYR A 239 -6.77 7.63 -19.56
N PRO A 240 -6.74 8.43 -20.63
CA PRO A 240 -5.83 8.19 -21.75
C PRO A 240 -4.34 8.21 -21.38
N PHE A 241 -3.93 8.89 -20.29
CA PHE A 241 -2.53 8.85 -19.82
C PHE A 241 -2.07 7.45 -19.37
N LEU A 242 -3.00 6.50 -19.15
CA LEU A 242 -2.72 5.09 -18.89
C LEU A 242 -2.41 4.30 -20.17
N GLU A 243 -2.55 4.86 -21.37
CA GLU A 243 -2.11 4.16 -22.59
C GLU A 243 -0.63 3.84 -22.51
N ASN A 244 -0.22 2.68 -23.04
CA ASN A 244 1.17 2.24 -23.13
C ASN A 244 1.86 1.96 -21.78
N VAL A 245 1.24 2.16 -20.62
CA VAL A 245 1.85 1.79 -19.33
C VAL A 245 1.79 0.27 -19.09
N PRO A 246 2.58 -0.29 -18.15
CA PRO A 246 2.47 -1.67 -17.74
C PRO A 246 1.05 -2.06 -17.30
N VAL A 247 0.63 -3.26 -17.70
CA VAL A 247 -0.66 -3.86 -17.31
C VAL A 247 -0.37 -5.22 -16.68
N TRP A 248 -0.98 -5.47 -15.52
CA TRP A 248 -0.92 -6.74 -14.82
C TRP A 248 -2.30 -7.38 -14.73
N GLN A 249 -2.34 -8.70 -14.72
CA GLN A 249 -3.52 -9.45 -14.29
C GLN A 249 -3.44 -9.68 -12.79
N ALA A 250 -4.45 -9.26 -12.03
CA ALA A 250 -4.47 -9.41 -10.58
C ALA A 250 -5.82 -9.95 -10.10
N ASN A 251 -5.83 -10.75 -9.04
CA ASN A 251 -7.08 -11.25 -8.46
C ASN A 251 -7.70 -10.22 -7.51
N ILE A 252 -8.57 -9.37 -8.05
CA ILE A 252 -9.05 -8.15 -7.40
C ILE A 252 -10.54 -8.22 -7.09
N SER A 253 -11.00 -7.44 -6.11
CA SER A 253 -12.43 -7.18 -5.93
C SER A 253 -13.00 -6.37 -7.11
N ALA A 254 -14.32 -6.25 -7.20
CA ALA A 254 -15.01 -5.47 -8.23
C ALA A 254 -14.38 -4.08 -8.45
N SER A 255 -14.42 -3.61 -9.71
CA SER A 255 -13.79 -2.36 -10.14
C SER A 255 -14.45 -1.13 -9.49
N ASP A 256 -15.74 -1.20 -9.17
CA ASP A 256 -16.37 -0.30 -8.23
C ASP A 256 -16.04 -0.75 -6.81
N PHE A 257 -15.40 0.13 -6.02
CA PHE A 257 -14.96 -0.18 -4.66
C PHE A 257 -16.11 -0.81 -3.84
N CYS A 258 -16.00 -2.12 -3.60
CA CYS A 258 -17.02 -2.87 -2.90
C CYS A 258 -16.84 -2.71 -1.38
N GLU A 259 -17.96 -2.61 -0.68
CA GLU A 259 -18.06 -2.48 0.78
C GLU A 259 -18.99 -3.58 1.30
N CYS A 260 -18.65 -4.17 2.44
CA CYS A 260 -19.56 -5.07 3.12
C CYS A 260 -20.54 -4.30 4.02
N LYS A 261 -21.83 -4.60 3.93
CA LYS A 261 -22.88 -3.97 4.75
C LYS A 261 -23.74 -5.04 5.40
N ASN A 262 -23.84 -4.99 6.73
CA ASN A 262 -24.81 -5.78 7.47
C ASN A 262 -26.14 -5.04 7.57
N ALA A 263 -27.24 -5.80 7.49
CA ALA A 263 -28.60 -5.26 7.54
C ALA A 263 -28.93 -4.56 8.88
N ASP A 264 -28.27 -4.96 9.96
CA ASP A 264 -28.42 -4.38 11.30
C ASP A 264 -27.42 -3.27 11.62
N GLY A 265 -26.54 -2.91 10.68
CA GLY A 265 -25.50 -1.90 10.84
C GLY A 265 -24.28 -2.34 11.66
N SER A 266 -24.19 -3.61 12.06
CA SER A 266 -23.00 -4.17 12.71
C SER A 266 -21.83 -4.33 11.73
N ALA A 267 -20.61 -4.53 12.25
CA ALA A 267 -19.46 -4.85 11.41
C ALA A 267 -19.63 -6.23 10.75
N CYS A 268 -19.27 -6.34 9.48
CA CYS A 268 -19.28 -7.62 8.78
C CYS A 268 -18.27 -8.61 9.36
N SER A 269 -18.63 -9.90 9.36
CA SER A 269 -17.70 -10.99 9.53
C SER A 269 -16.81 -11.15 8.29
N PHE A 270 -15.66 -11.81 8.43
CA PHE A 270 -14.79 -12.09 7.27
C PHE A 270 -15.49 -12.92 6.20
N GLN A 271 -16.37 -13.85 6.58
CA GLN A 271 -17.18 -14.59 5.63
C GLN A 271 -18.06 -13.63 4.81
N GLN A 272 -18.79 -12.73 5.48
CA GLN A 272 -19.65 -11.76 4.81
C GLN A 272 -18.85 -10.81 3.92
N GLU A 273 -17.67 -10.36 4.37
CA GLU A 273 -16.76 -9.57 3.54
C GLU A 273 -16.34 -10.34 2.29
N THR A 274 -15.93 -11.61 2.40
CA THR A 274 -15.57 -12.41 1.22
C THR A 274 -16.73 -12.68 0.27
N GLU A 275 -17.95 -12.87 0.79
CA GLU A 275 -19.14 -13.16 0.00
C GLU A 275 -19.70 -11.92 -0.71
N GLN A 276 -19.65 -10.75 -0.07
CA GLN A 276 -20.14 -9.49 -0.63
C GLN A 276 -19.10 -8.80 -1.53
N CYS A 277 -17.82 -9.10 -1.34
CA CYS A 277 -16.70 -8.58 -2.12
C CYS A 277 -15.89 -9.72 -2.78
N PRO A 278 -16.48 -10.51 -3.69
CA PRO A 278 -15.74 -11.58 -4.36
C PRO A 278 -14.61 -11.00 -5.21
N ARG A 279 -13.54 -11.78 -5.37
CA ARG A 279 -12.40 -11.44 -6.22
C ARG A 279 -12.41 -12.24 -7.52
N THR A 280 -11.94 -11.61 -8.59
CA THR A 280 -11.73 -12.22 -9.90
C THR A 280 -10.48 -11.68 -10.55
N VAL A 281 -9.81 -12.48 -11.38
CA VAL A 281 -8.67 -12.01 -12.16
C VAL A 281 -9.13 -10.98 -13.20
N ALA A 282 -8.55 -9.77 -13.14
CA ALA A 282 -8.81 -8.69 -14.08
C ALA A 282 -7.54 -7.85 -14.29
N ASP A 283 -7.55 -7.05 -15.36
CA ASP A 283 -6.45 -6.16 -15.70
C ASP A 283 -6.41 -4.94 -14.76
N VAL A 284 -5.20 -4.60 -14.33
CA VAL A 284 -4.89 -3.37 -13.59
C VAL A 284 -3.73 -2.65 -14.26
N TYR A 285 -3.83 -1.32 -14.36
CA TYR A 285 -2.89 -0.47 -15.09
C TYR A 285 -2.00 0.28 -14.10
N LEU A 286 -0.70 0.34 -14.36
CA LEU A 286 0.21 1.13 -13.52
C LEU A 286 -0.26 2.59 -13.50
N LEU A 287 -0.57 3.11 -12.31
CA LEU A 287 -0.99 4.50 -12.11
C LEU A 287 0.13 5.32 -11.48
N GLN A 288 0.80 4.77 -10.48
CA GLN A 288 1.73 5.51 -9.63
C GLN A 288 2.88 4.61 -9.18
N PHE A 289 4.04 5.21 -9.02
CA PHE A 289 5.22 4.58 -8.43
C PHE A 289 5.78 5.51 -7.36
N ASP A 290 5.79 5.05 -6.12
CA ASP A 290 6.36 5.80 -5.01
C ASP A 290 7.73 5.28 -4.61
N ILE A 291 8.57 6.19 -4.15
CA ILE A 291 9.87 5.89 -3.55
C ILE A 291 9.97 6.53 -2.17
N ALA A 292 10.69 5.88 -1.26
CA ALA A 292 11.18 6.50 -0.04
C ALA A 292 12.64 6.10 0.18
N VAL A 293 13.48 7.06 0.53
CA VAL A 293 14.91 6.83 0.78
C VAL A 293 15.32 7.41 2.12
N ARG A 294 15.93 6.57 2.96
CA ARG A 294 16.56 7.00 4.21
C ARG A 294 17.89 7.67 3.85
N ASP A 295 17.90 9.00 3.92
CA ASP A 295 19.03 9.85 3.59
C ASP A 295 19.21 10.89 4.70
N SER A 296 20.31 10.81 5.45
CA SER A 296 20.56 11.70 6.59
C SER A 296 20.77 13.16 6.21
N ARG A 297 20.94 13.47 4.91
CA ARG A 297 21.00 14.85 4.40
C ARG A 297 19.61 15.48 4.30
N SER A 298 18.56 14.66 4.22
CA SER A 298 17.18 15.15 4.31
C SER A 298 16.92 15.73 5.70
N PRO A 299 16.25 16.89 5.82
CA PRO A 299 15.89 17.47 7.11
C PRO A 299 15.05 16.59 8.01
N VAL A 300 14.30 15.62 7.48
CA VAL A 300 13.50 14.65 8.25
C VAL A 300 14.11 13.25 8.25
N GLY A 301 15.33 13.09 7.72
CA GLY A 301 16.01 11.80 7.56
C GLY A 301 15.46 10.92 6.42
N TRP A 302 14.38 11.32 5.77
CA TRP A 302 13.77 10.63 4.64
C TRP A 302 13.45 11.56 3.48
N ALA A 303 13.55 11.05 2.26
CA ALA A 303 13.05 11.71 1.06
C ALA A 303 11.99 10.82 0.40
N TYR A 304 10.80 11.37 0.19
CA TYR A 304 9.65 10.71 -0.42
C TYR A 304 9.42 11.25 -1.82
N GLY A 305 9.17 10.39 -2.78
CA GLY A 305 8.94 10.79 -4.16
C GLY A 305 7.83 9.99 -4.80
N THR A 306 7.16 10.63 -5.76
CA THR A 306 6.05 10.05 -6.51
C THR A 306 6.29 10.24 -7.99
N PHE A 307 6.06 9.17 -8.75
CA PHE A 307 5.92 9.18 -10.19
C PHE A 307 4.50 8.78 -10.56
N VAL A 308 3.98 9.33 -11.66
CA VAL A 308 2.64 9.05 -12.16
C VAL A 308 2.72 8.55 -13.59
N ALA A 309 1.83 7.64 -13.96
CA ALA A 309 1.60 7.20 -15.32
C ALA A 309 1.48 8.38 -16.29
N ASP A 310 2.20 8.28 -17.40
CA ASP A 310 2.25 9.33 -18.43
C ASP A 310 2.50 8.71 -19.80
N GLY A 311 1.87 7.57 -20.07
CA GLY A 311 2.23 6.70 -21.17
C GLY A 311 1.79 7.20 -22.54
N GLN A 312 0.87 8.17 -22.62
CA GLN A 312 0.64 8.93 -23.85
C GLN A 312 1.82 9.84 -24.20
N PHE A 313 2.26 10.67 -23.25
CA PHE A 313 3.38 11.58 -23.46
C PHE A 313 4.69 10.81 -23.67
N LYS A 314 4.85 9.69 -22.95
CA LYS A 314 6.05 8.86 -22.96
C LYS A 314 5.94 7.63 -23.88
N ALA A 315 5.05 7.64 -24.87
CA ALA A 315 4.82 6.51 -25.76
C ALA A 315 6.08 6.02 -26.51
N GLN A 316 7.06 6.90 -26.73
CA GLN A 316 8.33 6.57 -27.38
C GLN A 316 9.37 5.94 -26.44
N GLU A 317 9.11 5.91 -25.13
CA GLU A 317 10.00 5.22 -24.19
C GLU A 317 9.97 3.72 -24.46
N LYS A 318 11.15 3.15 -24.63
CA LYS A 318 11.32 1.73 -24.97
C LYS A 318 10.94 0.83 -23.80
N ASN A 319 11.39 1.19 -22.60
CA ASN A 319 11.04 0.48 -21.38
C ASN A 319 9.64 0.94 -20.93
N PRO A 320 8.63 0.06 -20.89
CA PRO A 320 7.28 0.46 -20.47
C PRO A 320 7.24 0.95 -19.03
N TRP A 321 8.11 0.46 -18.14
CA TRP A 321 8.19 0.91 -16.75
C TRP A 321 8.72 2.35 -16.60
N ASP A 322 9.35 2.88 -17.65
CA ASP A 322 9.79 4.29 -17.69
C ASP A 322 8.73 5.22 -18.27
N ARG A 323 7.53 4.72 -18.63
CA ARG A 323 6.40 5.53 -19.14
C ARG A 323 5.62 6.23 -18.02
N ILE A 324 6.37 6.72 -17.05
CA ILE A 324 5.94 7.47 -15.88
C ILE A 324 6.71 8.79 -15.83
N SER A 325 6.09 9.83 -15.26
CA SER A 325 6.71 11.13 -15.04
C SER A 325 6.81 11.42 -13.54
N PRO A 326 7.94 11.95 -13.05
CA PRO A 326 8.03 12.33 -11.64
C PRO A 326 7.08 13.51 -11.37
N LEU A 327 6.28 13.39 -10.31
CA LEU A 327 5.39 14.44 -9.85
C LEU A 327 6.09 15.36 -8.84
N GLY A 328 6.96 14.79 -8.01
CA GLY A 328 7.83 15.55 -7.11
C GLY A 328 8.66 14.71 -6.16
N LEU A 329 9.49 15.39 -5.38
CA LEU A 329 10.24 14.87 -4.22
C LEU A 329 9.97 15.77 -3.02
N MET A 330 9.72 15.21 -1.83
CA MET A 330 9.52 15.94 -0.58
C MET A 330 10.40 15.40 0.54
N TRP A 331 10.74 16.28 1.48
CA TRP A 331 11.61 16.01 2.63
C TRP A 331 11.18 16.83 3.86
N GLY A 332 9.92 17.24 3.88
CA GLY A 332 9.23 17.87 4.98
C GLY A 332 7.81 18.24 4.53
N ASN A 333 7.04 18.80 5.44
CA ASN A 333 5.61 19.06 5.26
C ASN A 333 5.29 20.53 5.02
N ASP A 334 6.26 21.46 4.99
CA ASP A 334 5.97 22.90 4.94
C ASP A 334 4.94 23.28 6.02
N THR A 335 5.28 23.02 7.29
CA THR A 335 4.38 23.14 8.45
C THR A 335 3.71 24.53 8.48
N PRO A 336 2.37 24.63 8.55
CA PRO A 336 1.70 25.92 8.64
C PRO A 336 2.08 26.68 9.92
N PRO A 337 2.07 28.02 9.94
CA PRO A 337 2.09 28.79 11.18
C PRO A 337 0.84 28.53 12.04
N ALA A 338 0.95 28.65 13.36
CA ALA A 338 -0.15 28.35 14.29
C ALA A 338 -1.46 29.12 14.06
N THR A 339 -1.41 30.24 13.32
CA THR A 339 -2.55 31.12 13.02
C THR A 339 -3.13 30.92 11.61
N VAL A 340 -2.59 29.98 10.83
CA VAL A 340 -3.02 29.72 9.44
C VAL A 340 -3.27 28.23 9.27
N GLY A 341 -4.37 27.86 8.61
CA GLY A 341 -4.67 26.46 8.31
C GLY A 341 -3.83 25.90 7.17
N ALA A 342 -3.68 24.58 7.12
CA ALA A 342 -2.88 23.88 6.11
C ALA A 342 -3.40 24.13 4.69
N ALA A 343 -4.72 24.31 4.53
CA ALA A 343 -5.37 24.65 3.27
C ALA A 343 -5.01 26.04 2.72
N ALA A 344 -4.48 26.93 3.57
CA ALA A 344 -4.13 28.31 3.21
C ALA A 344 -2.63 28.61 3.34
N PHE A 345 -1.79 27.61 3.63
CA PHE A 345 -0.35 27.77 3.77
C PHE A 345 0.44 26.74 2.95
N PRO A 346 1.44 27.16 2.16
CA PRO A 346 1.83 28.56 1.94
C PRO A 346 0.79 29.30 1.07
N GLN A 347 0.91 30.62 0.98
CA GLN A 347 -0.07 31.43 0.25
C GLN A 347 -0.03 31.14 -1.25
N ASN A 348 1.17 30.90 -1.80
CA ASN A 348 1.36 30.44 -3.17
C ASN A 348 2.08 29.08 -3.19
N PRO A 349 1.34 27.95 -3.17
CA PRO A 349 1.94 26.62 -3.12
C PRO A 349 2.73 26.24 -4.36
N VAL A 350 2.62 26.98 -5.46
CA VAL A 350 3.41 26.75 -6.67
C VAL A 350 4.87 27.18 -6.48
N THR A 351 5.13 28.25 -5.71
CA THR A 351 6.47 28.86 -5.61
C THR A 351 7.01 28.92 -4.17
N GLU A 352 6.16 28.70 -3.17
CA GLU A 352 6.53 28.93 -1.77
C GLU A 352 6.81 27.65 -0.97
N LEU A 353 6.54 26.47 -1.51
CA LEU A 353 6.93 25.20 -0.88
C LEU A 353 8.47 25.09 -0.81
N LYS A 354 9.00 24.93 0.39
CA LYS A 354 10.44 24.85 0.70
C LYS A 354 10.89 23.43 0.98
N ASP A 355 10.02 22.60 1.51
CA ASP A 355 10.34 21.22 1.89
C ASP A 355 10.04 20.19 0.80
N SER A 356 9.82 20.67 -0.42
CA SER A 356 9.59 19.83 -1.59
C SER A 356 10.02 20.50 -2.90
N ALA A 357 10.15 19.68 -3.93
CA ALA A 357 10.23 20.06 -5.32
C ALA A 357 9.07 19.39 -6.06
N VAL A 358 8.07 20.17 -6.47
CA VAL A 358 6.91 19.72 -7.24
C VAL A 358 7.09 20.12 -8.70
N PHE A 359 6.95 19.18 -9.63
CA PHE A 359 7.17 19.41 -11.05
C PHE A 359 5.88 19.89 -11.72
N GLN A 360 5.64 21.20 -11.63
CA GLN A 360 4.40 21.85 -12.07
C GLN A 360 4.08 21.64 -13.56
N GLU A 361 5.09 21.44 -14.41
CA GLU A 361 4.87 21.08 -15.82
C GLU A 361 4.17 19.70 -15.94
N VAL A 362 4.59 18.72 -15.14
CA VAL A 362 4.00 17.38 -15.11
C VAL A 362 2.59 17.45 -14.53
N VAL A 363 2.42 18.16 -13.41
CA VAL A 363 1.11 18.43 -12.78
C VAL A 363 0.14 19.03 -13.80
N GLY A 364 0.55 20.11 -14.47
CA GLY A 364 -0.26 20.84 -15.44
C GLY A 364 -0.64 19.98 -16.64
N ARG A 365 0.32 19.22 -17.19
CA ARG A 365 0.07 18.30 -18.31
C ARG A 365 -0.96 17.23 -17.94
N LEU A 366 -0.78 16.54 -16.82
CA LEU A 366 -1.68 15.47 -16.40
C LEU A 366 -3.08 16.02 -16.07
N ASN A 367 -3.17 17.24 -15.53
CA ASN A 367 -4.44 17.88 -15.17
C ASN A 367 -5.17 18.56 -16.34
N GLU A 368 -4.65 18.52 -17.57
CA GLU A 368 -5.31 19.16 -18.72
C GLU A 368 -6.71 18.56 -18.98
N LYS A 369 -6.83 17.24 -18.83
CA LYS A 369 -8.06 16.46 -19.11
C LYS A 369 -8.57 15.64 -17.93
N THR A 370 -7.72 15.39 -16.93
CA THR A 370 -8.01 14.53 -15.78
C THR A 370 -7.63 15.25 -14.49
N ASN A 371 -7.67 14.58 -13.34
CA ASN A 371 -7.05 15.03 -12.10
C ASN A 371 -5.79 14.21 -11.74
N ALA A 372 -5.13 13.57 -12.71
CA ALA A 372 -4.03 12.63 -12.44
C ALA A 372 -2.73 13.31 -11.97
N GLY A 373 -2.57 14.61 -12.20
CA GLY A 373 -1.55 15.43 -11.54
C GLY A 373 -1.97 15.84 -10.13
N HIS A 374 -2.76 15.00 -9.46
CA HIS A 374 -3.28 15.28 -8.12
C HIS A 374 -2.14 15.53 -7.15
N LEU A 375 -2.26 16.62 -6.39
CA LEU A 375 -1.42 16.91 -5.24
C LEU A 375 -2.28 16.89 -3.99
N GLY A 376 -1.61 16.73 -2.87
CA GLY A 376 -2.22 16.74 -1.56
C GLY A 376 -2.60 18.14 -1.07
N CYS A 377 -2.65 18.25 0.25
CA CYS A 377 -3.14 19.43 0.94
C CYS A 377 -2.43 20.72 0.52
N ASN A 378 -3.18 21.64 -0.07
CA ASN A 378 -2.67 22.92 -0.58
C ASN A 378 -1.43 22.74 -1.47
N GLY A 379 -1.46 21.78 -2.39
CA GLY A 379 -0.39 21.56 -3.36
C GLY A 379 0.87 20.88 -2.81
N ARG A 380 0.88 20.44 -1.55
CA ARG A 380 1.95 19.58 -1.01
C ARG A 380 2.03 18.28 -1.81
N LEU A 381 3.24 17.76 -1.96
CA LEU A 381 3.45 16.53 -2.71
C LEU A 381 2.63 15.38 -2.12
N ASN A 382 1.88 14.76 -3.01
CA ASN A 382 1.18 13.50 -2.85
C ASN A 382 1.04 12.88 -4.25
N GLY A 383 0.32 11.78 -4.41
CA GLY A 383 0.01 11.21 -5.71
C GLY A 383 -1.48 11.01 -5.98
N PRO A 384 -1.88 10.75 -7.23
CA PRO A 384 -3.27 10.50 -7.63
C PRO A 384 -3.90 9.31 -6.94
N ALA A 385 -3.13 8.38 -6.37
CA ALA A 385 -3.64 7.27 -5.58
C ALA A 385 -3.80 7.60 -4.08
N ASP A 386 -3.46 8.82 -3.66
CA ASP A 386 -3.34 9.16 -2.25
C ASP A 386 -4.46 10.10 -1.78
N ASN A 387 -4.55 10.27 -0.46
CA ASN A 387 -5.57 11.10 0.14
C ASN A 387 -5.28 12.60 -0.08
N ALA A 388 -6.18 13.29 -0.78
CA ALA A 388 -6.15 14.73 -1.04
C ALA A 388 -5.96 15.62 0.19
N LEU A 389 -6.26 15.11 1.39
CA LEU A 389 -6.15 15.82 2.66
C LEU A 389 -4.78 15.71 3.32
N SER A 390 -3.86 15.00 2.69
CA SER A 390 -2.54 14.68 3.24
C SER A 390 -1.42 15.17 2.32
N SER A 391 -0.19 15.02 2.77
CA SER A 391 1.00 14.86 1.93
C SER A 391 1.55 13.44 2.15
N CYS A 392 2.51 13.00 1.35
CA CYS A 392 3.14 11.69 1.59
C CYS A 392 3.67 11.60 3.04
N LEU A 393 4.41 12.62 3.50
CA LEU A 393 4.97 12.63 4.84
C LEU A 393 3.92 12.78 5.94
N SER A 394 2.90 13.63 5.81
CA SER A 394 1.87 13.80 6.85
C SER A 394 1.11 12.49 7.09
N CYS A 395 0.86 11.72 6.03
CA CYS A 395 0.26 10.39 6.10
C CYS A 395 1.23 9.41 6.79
N HIS A 396 2.44 9.29 6.27
CA HIS A 396 3.41 8.28 6.70
C HIS A 396 3.97 8.49 8.11
N GLN A 397 4.12 9.72 8.57
CA GLN A 397 4.75 10.03 9.85
C GLN A 397 3.95 9.60 11.08
N THR A 398 2.69 9.24 10.89
CA THR A 398 1.82 8.69 11.96
C THR A 398 2.15 7.24 12.30
N ALA A 399 2.91 6.56 11.42
CA ALA A 399 3.19 5.14 11.53
C ALA A 399 3.86 4.76 12.85
N SER A 400 3.17 3.90 13.61
CA SER A 400 3.58 3.50 14.95
C SER A 400 3.33 2.01 15.19
N VAL A 401 4.03 1.45 16.18
CA VAL A 401 3.75 0.10 16.66
C VAL A 401 2.37 0.09 17.30
N PRO A 402 1.49 -0.86 16.94
CA PRO A 402 0.18 -0.97 17.55
C PRO A 402 0.29 -1.25 19.05
N ASP A 403 -0.58 -0.64 19.83
CA ASP A 403 -0.61 -0.79 21.27
C ASP A 403 -1.28 -2.11 21.71
N SER A 404 -1.49 -2.33 23.01
CA SER A 404 -2.11 -3.57 23.51
C SER A 404 -3.59 -3.71 23.13
N THR A 405 -4.21 -2.62 22.69
CA THR A 405 -5.58 -2.60 22.15
C THR A 405 -5.60 -2.62 20.63
N ASN A 406 -4.43 -2.90 20.01
CA ASN A 406 -4.24 -2.95 18.57
C ASN A 406 -4.53 -1.61 17.87
N ASN A 407 -4.32 -0.50 18.57
CA ASN A 407 -4.53 0.84 18.05
C ASN A 407 -3.22 1.49 17.59
N THR A 408 -3.33 2.34 16.59
CA THR A 408 -2.25 3.23 16.10
C THR A 408 -2.81 4.66 15.98
N PRO A 409 -1.97 5.71 15.83
CA PRO A 409 -2.46 7.07 15.64
C PRO A 409 -3.28 7.21 14.34
N ALA A 410 -4.61 7.12 14.44
CA ALA A 410 -5.52 7.14 13.30
C ALA A 410 -5.93 8.55 12.88
N ILE A 411 -4.95 9.42 12.62
CA ILE A 411 -5.25 10.82 12.34
C ILE A 411 -5.99 11.01 11.02
N MET A 412 -5.76 10.17 10.00
CA MET A 412 -6.47 10.30 8.72
C MET A 412 -8.00 10.20 8.87
N TYR A 413 -8.50 9.30 9.72
CA TYR A 413 -9.94 9.17 10.00
C TYR A 413 -10.50 10.41 10.72
N GLN A 414 -9.70 11.01 11.61
CA GLN A 414 -10.06 12.26 12.27
C GLN A 414 -10.12 13.41 11.26
N PHE A 415 -9.13 13.57 10.37
CA PHE A 415 -9.15 14.60 9.32
C PHE A 415 -10.33 14.44 8.36
N ALA A 416 -10.61 13.21 7.92
CA ALA A 416 -11.72 12.93 7.00
C ALA A 416 -13.09 13.13 7.67
N SER A 417 -13.26 12.74 8.94
CA SER A 417 -14.53 12.87 9.67
C SER A 417 -14.86 14.31 10.11
N TYR A 418 -13.89 15.22 10.09
CA TYR A 418 -14.09 16.66 10.37
C TYR A 418 -14.24 17.53 9.12
N GLN A 419 -14.41 16.94 7.93
CA GLN A 419 -14.67 17.71 6.72
C GLN A 419 -16.12 18.17 6.61
N GLU A 420 -16.30 19.41 6.15
CA GLU A 420 -17.58 19.84 5.60
C GLU A 420 -17.79 19.21 4.22
N GLN A 421 -18.95 18.61 4.00
CA GLN A 421 -19.27 18.02 2.71
C GLN A 421 -19.23 19.10 1.61
N GLY A 422 -18.37 18.92 0.60
CA GLY A 422 -18.26 19.83 -0.54
C GLY A 422 -17.33 21.04 -0.35
N SER A 423 -16.56 21.11 0.74
CA SER A 423 -15.67 22.25 1.02
C SER A 423 -14.38 22.27 0.17
N GLY A 424 -14.00 21.18 -0.50
CA GLY A 424 -12.76 21.10 -1.27
C GLY A 424 -11.54 20.75 -0.41
N GLN A 425 -10.35 20.69 -1.03
CA GLN A 425 -9.11 20.18 -0.42
C GLN A 425 -8.84 20.82 0.95
N CYS A 426 -8.65 19.98 1.98
CA CYS A 426 -8.23 20.39 3.33
C CYS A 426 -9.05 21.45 4.05
N LEU A 427 -10.25 21.82 3.59
CA LEU A 427 -11.12 22.69 4.38
C LEU A 427 -11.76 21.85 5.49
N THR A 428 -11.01 21.71 6.60
CA THR A 428 -11.54 21.22 7.87
C THR A 428 -12.61 22.22 8.34
N SER A 429 -13.80 21.75 8.68
CA SER A 429 -14.77 22.62 9.36
C SER A 429 -14.25 22.90 10.77
N PRO A 430 -13.86 24.14 11.12
CA PRO A 430 -13.32 24.42 12.42
C PRO A 430 -14.49 24.55 13.40
N SER A 431 -14.89 23.44 14.05
CA SER A 431 -15.81 23.56 15.19
C SER A 431 -15.57 22.63 16.39
N LYS A 432 -14.44 21.92 16.50
CA LYS A 432 -14.03 21.26 17.78
C LYS A 432 -12.52 21.25 18.12
N LEU A 433 -11.60 21.32 17.15
CA LEU A 433 -10.15 21.16 17.41
C LEU A 433 -9.26 22.32 16.91
N ASP A 434 -9.83 23.34 16.24
CA ASP A 434 -9.15 24.52 15.69
C ASP A 434 -7.95 24.16 14.76
N LEU A 435 -7.11 25.14 14.40
CA LEU A 435 -5.90 24.97 13.58
C LEU A 435 -4.81 24.08 14.22
N ALA A 436 -4.97 23.68 15.49
CA ALA A 436 -4.00 22.84 16.19
C ALA A 436 -3.84 21.45 15.55
N ILE A 437 -4.88 20.93 14.89
CA ILE A 437 -4.80 19.65 14.19
C ILE A 437 -3.85 19.74 12.99
N ASP A 438 -3.91 20.82 12.22
CA ASP A 438 -3.04 21.08 11.07
C ASP A 438 -1.58 21.21 11.50
N GLN A 439 -1.33 21.84 12.65
CA GLN A 439 0.01 21.96 13.24
C GLN A 439 0.62 20.61 13.57
N VAL A 440 -0.19 19.65 14.02
CA VAL A 440 0.29 18.32 14.38
C VAL A 440 0.45 17.46 13.14
N TYR A 441 -0.53 17.45 12.24
CA TYR A 441 -0.52 16.56 11.09
C TYR A 441 0.49 16.97 10.02
N PHE A 442 0.68 18.26 9.82
CA PHE A 442 1.70 18.79 8.89
C PHE A 442 2.98 19.25 9.59
N LYS A 443 3.20 18.89 10.86
CA LYS A 443 4.54 19.02 11.45
C LYS A 443 5.51 18.15 10.66
N SER A 444 6.74 18.62 10.49
CA SER A 444 7.84 17.82 9.97
C SER A 444 8.56 17.13 11.14
N PHE A 445 8.21 15.87 11.40
CA PHE A 445 8.90 15.06 12.41
C PHE A 445 10.24 14.55 11.86
N GLN A 446 11.21 14.30 12.74
CA GLN A 446 12.43 13.58 12.37
C GLN A 446 12.16 12.09 12.16
N CYS A 447 12.97 11.42 11.36
CA CYS A 447 12.99 9.96 11.28
C CYS A 447 13.07 9.36 12.70
N SER A 448 12.34 8.27 12.95
CA SER A 448 12.23 7.63 14.27
C SER A 448 11.66 8.52 15.40
N GLU A 449 11.21 9.75 15.13
CA GLU A 449 10.53 10.55 16.15
C GLU A 449 9.13 9.96 16.42
N SER A 450 8.75 9.91 17.70
CA SER A 450 7.40 9.52 18.09
C SER A 450 6.40 10.52 17.55
N PHE A 451 5.34 10.01 16.92
CA PHE A 451 4.21 10.84 16.57
C PHE A 451 3.54 11.39 17.84
N SER A 452 3.50 12.71 17.99
CA SER A 452 3.14 13.37 19.24
C SER A 452 2.41 14.69 19.02
N GLY A 453 1.54 15.03 19.97
CA GLY A 453 0.74 16.25 19.93
C GLY A 453 -0.17 16.37 21.16
N PRO A 454 -1.04 17.39 21.22
CA PRO A 454 -2.04 17.53 22.28
C PRO A 454 -2.91 16.28 22.41
N LYS A 455 -3.24 15.85 23.64
CA LYS A 455 -3.95 14.59 23.92
C LYS A 455 -5.34 14.48 23.27
N ASN A 456 -5.96 15.61 22.98
CA ASN A 456 -7.25 15.70 22.28
C ASN A 456 -7.13 15.49 20.77
N ILE A 457 -5.90 15.45 20.24
CA ILE A 457 -5.57 15.19 18.83
C ILE A 457 -4.84 13.85 18.70
N VAL A 458 -3.78 13.66 19.49
CA VAL A 458 -2.99 12.43 19.52
C VAL A 458 -3.33 11.65 20.80
N PRO A 459 -4.10 10.55 20.71
CA PRO A 459 -4.42 9.74 21.88
C PRO A 459 -3.14 9.16 22.50
N ILE A 460 -3.18 8.82 23.79
CA ILE A 460 -2.07 8.17 24.48
C ILE A 460 -2.15 6.66 24.22
N PRO A 461 -1.06 6.00 23.78
CA PRO A 461 -1.07 4.56 23.57
C PRO A 461 -1.14 3.79 24.89
N GLN A 462 -1.65 2.56 24.81
CA GLN A 462 -1.65 1.60 25.91
C GLN A 462 -0.63 0.50 25.64
N TYR A 463 0.63 0.68 26.06
CA TYR A 463 1.62 -0.40 25.94
C TYR A 463 1.72 -1.21 27.24
N ALA A 464 1.97 -2.51 27.13
CA ALA A 464 2.07 -3.42 28.27
C ALA A 464 3.17 -3.02 29.28
N GLN A 465 4.22 -2.34 28.82
CA GLN A 465 5.32 -1.87 29.68
C GLN A 465 5.12 -0.42 30.16
N GLY A 466 3.95 0.18 29.92
CA GLY A 466 3.57 1.49 30.44
C GLY A 466 4.13 2.70 29.69
N GLN A 467 4.70 2.53 28.49
CA GLN A 467 5.11 3.65 27.64
C GLN A 467 3.89 4.53 27.32
N THR A 468 4.08 5.85 27.41
CA THR A 468 3.03 6.87 27.22
C THR A 468 3.20 7.67 25.92
N GLN A 469 4.17 7.31 25.10
CA GLN A 469 4.44 7.90 23.79
C GLN A 469 4.34 6.81 22.73
N TRP A 470 3.82 7.15 21.55
CA TRP A 470 3.77 6.22 20.43
C TRP A 470 5.17 5.77 20.03
N ILE A 471 5.32 4.47 19.80
CA ILE A 471 6.58 3.90 19.34
C ILE A 471 6.60 4.01 17.82
N SER A 472 7.42 4.92 17.29
CA SER A 472 7.51 5.17 15.84
C SER A 472 7.95 3.92 15.08
N THR A 473 7.35 3.64 13.92
CA THR A 473 7.86 2.68 12.93
C THR A 473 8.68 3.36 11.83
N ASP A 474 9.22 4.55 12.12
CA ASP A 474 10.10 5.34 11.24
C ASP A 474 9.46 5.55 9.85
N PHE A 475 8.23 6.08 9.90
CA PHE A 475 7.41 6.43 8.73
C PHE A 475 6.94 5.23 7.87
N SER A 476 7.18 3.99 8.32
CA SER A 476 6.69 2.79 7.65
C SER A 476 5.29 2.41 8.13
N LEU A 477 4.28 2.92 7.42
CA LEU A 477 2.88 2.48 7.56
C LEU A 477 2.75 0.97 7.28
N GLN A 478 3.53 0.46 6.34
CA GLN A 478 3.53 -0.95 5.99
C GLN A 478 4.01 -1.86 7.13
N LEU A 479 5.02 -1.45 7.90
CA LEU A 479 5.44 -2.16 9.12
C LEU A 479 4.40 -2.02 10.23
N SER A 480 3.77 -0.85 10.36
CA SER A 480 2.67 -0.62 11.31
C SER A 480 1.50 -1.58 11.03
N ILE A 481 0.99 -1.59 9.80
CA ILE A 481 -0.08 -2.48 9.32
C ILE A 481 0.30 -3.96 9.50
N SER A 482 1.54 -4.33 9.19
CA SER A 482 2.06 -5.70 9.36
C SER A 482 1.95 -6.19 10.81
N LEU A 483 2.34 -5.35 11.77
CA LEU A 483 2.25 -5.67 13.19
C LEU A 483 0.79 -5.70 13.67
N THR A 484 -0.04 -4.78 13.19
CA THR A 484 -1.48 -4.73 13.54
C THR A 484 -2.18 -5.98 13.05
N GLN A 485 -2.02 -6.37 11.78
CA GLN A 485 -2.63 -7.58 11.23
C GLN A 485 -2.12 -8.86 11.89
N TRP A 486 -0.86 -8.89 12.35
CA TRP A 486 -0.36 -10.01 13.14
C TRP A 486 -1.03 -10.11 14.52
N GLN A 487 -1.23 -8.98 15.21
CA GLN A 487 -1.97 -8.95 16.48
C GLN A 487 -3.44 -9.34 16.30
N GLU A 488 -4.10 -8.86 15.23
CA GLU A 488 -5.46 -9.29 14.86
C GLU A 488 -5.52 -10.81 14.69
N TRP A 489 -4.61 -11.35 13.89
CA TRP A 489 -4.53 -12.78 13.66
C TRP A 489 -4.33 -13.55 14.97
N GLN A 490 -3.44 -13.10 15.86
CA GLN A 490 -3.25 -13.73 17.18
C GLN A 490 -4.51 -13.71 18.04
N GLN A 491 -5.19 -12.56 18.12
CA GLN A 491 -6.43 -12.42 18.88
C GLN A 491 -7.51 -13.37 18.34
N ASP A 492 -7.63 -13.48 17.03
CA ASP A 492 -8.60 -14.38 16.40
C ASP A 492 -8.23 -15.86 16.61
N GLN A 493 -6.93 -16.22 16.59
CA GLN A 493 -6.50 -17.57 16.99
C GLN A 493 -6.87 -17.91 18.44
N GLU A 494 -6.84 -16.94 19.35
CA GLU A 494 -7.28 -17.15 20.73
C GLU A 494 -8.81 -17.26 20.84
N ASN A 495 -9.55 -16.46 20.09
CA ASN A 495 -11.01 -16.50 20.05
C ASN A 495 -11.51 -17.84 19.52
N LEU A 496 -10.89 -18.38 18.46
CA LEU A 496 -11.21 -19.70 17.92
C LEU A 496 -11.01 -20.80 18.96
N LYS A 497 -9.92 -20.76 19.76
CA LYS A 497 -9.70 -21.70 20.88
C LYS A 497 -10.79 -21.63 21.95
N LYS A 498 -11.46 -20.47 22.08
CA LYS A 498 -12.55 -20.22 23.03
C LYS A 498 -13.94 -20.46 22.42
N ASN A 499 -14.03 -20.97 21.19
CA ASN A 499 -15.27 -21.09 20.40
C ASN A 499 -16.01 -19.75 20.18
N ILE A 500 -15.30 -18.63 20.22
CA ILE A 500 -15.84 -17.31 19.89
C ILE A 500 -15.68 -17.12 18.38
N LYS A 501 -16.81 -17.02 17.67
CA LYS A 501 -16.88 -16.91 16.19
C LYS A 501 -17.29 -15.53 15.71
N VAL A 502 -17.05 -14.48 16.50
CA VAL A 502 -17.41 -13.10 16.15
C VAL A 502 -16.14 -12.28 15.98
N ARG A 503 -16.08 -11.50 14.90
CA ARG A 503 -15.05 -10.49 14.69
C ARG A 503 -15.12 -9.47 15.82
N VAL A 504 -14.03 -9.27 16.54
CA VAL A 504 -13.87 -8.14 17.46
C VAL A 504 -12.67 -7.33 16.96
N PHE A 505 -12.82 -6.72 15.78
CA PHE A 505 -11.87 -5.71 15.36
C PHE A 505 -12.40 -4.34 15.79
N ASP A 506 -12.04 -3.95 17.01
CA ASP A 506 -12.31 -2.62 17.56
C ASP A 506 -11.11 -1.67 17.37
N GLY A 507 -10.01 -2.16 16.77
CA GLY A 507 -8.79 -1.40 16.53
C GLY A 507 -8.93 -0.43 15.35
N THR A 508 -8.02 0.54 15.25
CA THR A 508 -7.93 1.42 14.07
C THR A 508 -6.64 1.17 13.30
N LEU A 509 -6.76 0.76 12.04
CA LEU A 509 -5.65 0.63 11.10
C LEU A 509 -5.32 2.01 10.49
N PRO A 510 -4.04 2.33 10.23
CA PRO A 510 -3.66 3.61 9.63
C PRO A 510 -4.27 3.91 8.24
N SER A 511 -4.81 2.90 7.55
CA SER A 511 -5.24 2.98 6.15
C SER A 511 -6.64 2.44 5.85
N ARG A 512 -7.44 2.07 6.87
CA ARG A 512 -8.82 1.59 6.68
C ARG A 512 -9.85 2.59 7.15
#